data_AF-A0A3M1VJD0-F1
#
_entry.id   AF-A0A3M1VJD0-F1
#
_cell.length_a   1.000
_cell.length_b   1.000
_cell.length_c   1.000
_cell.angle_alpha   90.00
_cell.angle_beta   90.00
_cell.angle_gamma   90.00
#
_symmetry.space_group_name_H-M   'P 1'
#
loop_
_entity.id
_entity.type
_entity.pdbx_description
1 polymer ?
#
loop_
_entity_poly.entity_id
_entity_poly.type
_entity_poly.pdbx_seq_one_letter_code
_entity_poly.pdbx_strand_id
1 'polypeptide(L)'
;MAKVKREETQEIEEKRSAGSGALARKTEDQELKALLDNWQRELSSLQSQEFNSYDQAVGAVINGVLNRMAFEGEVRDKTREFLEDLFDADPQIEKTLREALRIKE
;
A
#
# COMPACT_ATOMS: atom_id res chain seq x y z
N MET A 1 -44.15 13.32 43.27
CA MET A 1 -42.92 14.13 43.44
C MET A 1 -41.72 13.24 43.15
N ALA A 2 -41.06 13.43 42.02
CA ALA A 2 -39.80 12.75 41.71
C ALA A 2 -38.89 13.76 41.00
N LYS A 3 -38.16 14.55 41.80
CA LYS A 3 -37.07 15.41 41.33
C LYS A 3 -35.84 14.52 41.13
N VAL A 4 -35.74 13.93 39.95
CA VAL A 4 -34.58 13.12 39.56
C VAL A 4 -33.51 14.07 39.01
N LYS A 5 -32.45 14.24 39.83
CA LYS A 5 -31.03 14.32 39.43
C LYS A 5 -30.80 14.60 37.93
N ARG A 6 -30.73 15.88 37.55
CA ARG A 6 -30.52 16.29 36.16
C ARG A 6 -29.30 17.18 35.92
N GLU A 7 -28.41 17.33 36.90
CA GLU A 7 -27.33 18.33 36.81
C GLU A 7 -25.91 17.75 36.76
N GLU A 8 -25.72 16.42 36.75
CA GLU A 8 -24.37 15.82 36.87
C GLU A 8 -23.88 15.09 35.60
N THR A 9 -24.45 15.40 34.43
CA THR A 9 -24.11 14.67 33.18
C THR A 9 -23.70 15.57 32.03
N GLN A 10 -23.39 16.85 32.28
CA GLN A 10 -22.96 17.79 31.23
C GLN A 10 -21.50 18.21 31.30
N GLU A 11 -20.70 17.73 32.27
CA GLU A 11 -19.29 18.16 32.40
C GLU A 11 -18.26 17.15 31.85
N ILE A 12 -18.69 16.13 31.10
CA ILE A 12 -17.77 15.10 30.56
C ILE A 12 -17.71 15.11 29.02
N GLU A 13 -18.54 15.90 28.34
CA GLU A 13 -18.62 15.85 26.86
C GLU A 13 -17.61 16.77 26.16
N GLU A 14 -17.06 17.79 26.84
CA GLU A 14 -16.11 18.73 26.22
C GLU A 14 -14.64 18.27 26.22
N LYS A 15 -14.27 17.25 27.00
CA LYS A 15 -12.87 16.75 27.05
C LYS A 15 -12.58 15.56 26.13
N ARG A 16 -13.57 14.98 25.45
CA ARG A 16 -13.36 13.84 24.54
C ARG A 16 -13.17 14.24 23.07
N SER A 17 -13.60 15.44 22.68
CA SER A 17 -13.55 15.86 21.27
C SER A 17 -12.17 16.40 20.83
N ALA A 18 -11.34 16.90 21.76
CA ALA A 18 -10.00 17.43 21.42
C ALA A 18 -8.92 16.34 21.23
N GLY A 19 -9.11 15.14 21.79
CA GLY A 19 -8.11 14.05 21.75
C GLY A 19 -8.28 13.07 20.57
N SER A 20 -9.50 12.95 20.02
CA SER A 20 -9.80 11.92 19.01
C SER A 20 -9.24 12.25 17.62
N GLY A 21 -9.21 13.52 17.20
CA GLY A 21 -8.69 13.89 15.87
C GLY A 21 -7.16 13.81 15.76
N ALA A 22 -6.43 14.08 16.84
CA ALA A 22 -4.96 14.03 16.85
C ALA A 22 -4.41 12.60 16.99
N LEU A 23 -5.13 11.72 17.68
CA LEU A 23 -4.79 10.30 17.76
C LEU A 23 -5.12 9.59 16.44
N ALA A 24 -6.29 9.83 15.84
CA ALA A 24 -6.66 9.24 14.54
C ALA A 24 -5.67 9.61 13.42
N ARG A 25 -5.27 10.90 13.31
CA ARG A 25 -4.27 11.33 12.32
C ARG A 25 -2.88 10.74 12.57
N LYS A 26 -2.47 10.59 13.84
CA LYS A 26 -1.19 9.93 14.17
C LYS A 26 -1.20 8.45 13.80
N THR A 27 -2.34 7.77 13.93
CA THR A 27 -2.50 6.38 13.55
C THR A 27 -2.44 6.23 12.02
N GLU A 28 -3.17 7.08 11.28
CA GLU A 28 -3.11 7.11 9.81
C GLU A 28 -1.70 7.42 9.28
N ASP A 29 -1.01 8.40 9.86
CA ASP A 29 0.39 8.72 9.50
C ASP A 29 1.36 7.56 9.80
N GLN A 30 1.13 6.81 10.88
CA GLN A 30 1.93 5.63 11.22
C GLN A 30 1.67 4.45 10.27
N GLU A 31 0.42 4.23 9.88
CA GLU A 31 0.03 3.19 8.92
C GLU A 31 0.58 3.52 7.52
N LEU A 32 0.49 4.78 7.09
CA LEU A 32 1.06 5.25 5.83
C LEU A 32 2.59 5.11 5.81
N LYS A 33 3.25 5.48 6.91
CA LYS A 33 4.70 5.29 7.05
C LYS A 33 5.09 3.81 6.99
N ALA A 34 4.36 2.93 7.68
CA ALA A 34 4.60 1.49 7.63
C ALA A 34 4.41 0.94 6.21
N LEU A 35 3.40 1.42 5.47
CA LEU A 35 3.19 1.07 4.07
C LEU A 35 4.36 1.53 3.19
N LEU A 36 4.84 2.77 3.35
CA LEU A 36 5.98 3.33 2.61
C LEU A 36 7.28 2.55 2.92
N ASP A 37 7.58 2.30 4.19
CA ASP A 37 8.76 1.53 4.60
C ASP A 37 8.73 0.10 4.03
N ASN A 38 7.54 -0.49 3.90
CA ASN A 38 7.40 -1.80 3.28
C ASN A 38 7.59 -1.74 1.75
N TRP A 39 7.06 -0.71 1.09
CA TRP A 39 7.31 -0.47 -0.35
C TRP A 39 8.79 -0.25 -0.65
N GLN A 40 9.48 0.52 0.19
CA GLN A 40 10.90 0.78 0.01
C GLN A 40 11.73 -0.49 0.19
N ARG A 41 11.33 -1.40 1.09
CA ARG A 41 11.96 -2.72 1.23
C ARG A 41 11.72 -3.62 0.02
N GLU A 42 10.51 -3.67 -0.52
CA GLU A 42 10.22 -4.44 -1.73
C GLU A 42 10.99 -3.93 -2.94
N LEU A 43 11.03 -2.61 -3.15
CA LEU A 43 11.84 -1.98 -4.20
C LEU A 43 13.33 -2.28 -4.02
N SER A 44 13.85 -2.18 -2.80
CA SER A 44 15.25 -2.52 -2.50
C SER A 44 15.53 -4.01 -2.77
N SER A 45 14.57 -4.89 -2.48
CA SER A 45 14.68 -6.32 -2.78
C SER A 45 14.73 -6.57 -4.27
N LEU A 46 13.85 -5.94 -5.05
CA LEU A 46 13.86 -6.02 -6.52
C LEU A 46 15.16 -5.48 -7.10
N GLN A 47 15.65 -4.34 -6.62
CA GLN A 47 16.92 -3.75 -7.08
C GLN A 47 18.16 -4.57 -6.72
N SER A 48 18.06 -5.44 -5.70
CA SER A 48 19.14 -6.34 -5.30
C SER A 48 19.14 -7.65 -6.10
N GLN A 49 18.08 -7.93 -6.87
CA GLN A 49 18.00 -9.10 -7.74
C GLN A 49 18.63 -8.77 -9.10
N GLU A 50 19.36 -9.74 -9.65
CA GLU A 50 19.84 -9.66 -11.03
C GLU A 50 18.79 -10.29 -11.95
N PHE A 51 18.17 -9.47 -12.81
CA PHE A 51 17.23 -9.94 -13.83
C PHE A 51 17.96 -10.13 -15.16
N ASN A 52 17.80 -11.32 -15.75
CA ASN A 52 18.40 -11.65 -17.04
C ASN A 52 17.52 -11.24 -18.23
N SER A 53 16.26 -10.89 -17.98
CA SER A 53 15.34 -10.42 -19.00
C SER A 53 14.32 -9.45 -18.42
N TYR A 54 13.70 -8.68 -19.30
CA TYR A 54 12.59 -7.80 -18.95
C TYR A 54 11.40 -8.59 -18.37
N ASP A 55 11.01 -9.69 -19.00
CA ASP A 55 9.89 -10.54 -18.56
C ASP A 55 10.08 -11.08 -17.14
N GLN A 56 11.32 -11.45 -16.76
CA GLN A 56 11.62 -11.87 -15.39
C GLN A 56 11.40 -10.73 -14.39
N ALA A 57 11.83 -9.52 -14.74
CA ALA A 57 11.67 -8.34 -13.90
C ALA A 57 10.19 -7.95 -13.74
N VAL A 58 9.43 -7.95 -14.85
CA VAL A 58 7.99 -7.71 -14.84
C VAL A 58 7.28 -8.73 -13.95
N GLY A 59 7.56 -10.03 -14.14
CA GLY A 59 6.99 -11.08 -13.32
C GLY A 59 7.27 -10.90 -11.82
N ALA A 60 8.47 -10.47 -11.46
CA ALA A 60 8.84 -10.18 -10.08
C ALA A 60 8.07 -8.98 -9.50
N VAL A 61 7.93 -7.90 -10.27
CA VAL A 61 7.15 -6.72 -9.88
C VAL A 61 5.67 -7.07 -9.68
N ILE A 62 5.07 -7.77 -10.65
CA ILE A 62 3.66 -8.21 -10.59
C ILE A 62 3.44 -9.11 -9.38
N ASN A 63 4.34 -10.06 -9.13
CA ASN A 63 4.26 -10.92 -7.94
C ASN A 63 4.30 -10.11 -6.63
N GLY A 64 5.17 -9.08 -6.55
CA GLY A 64 5.21 -8.17 -5.41
C GLY A 64 3.87 -7.49 -5.17
N VAL A 65 3.29 -6.89 -6.22
CA VAL A 65 1.98 -6.22 -6.16
C VAL A 65 0.88 -7.19 -5.72
N LEU A 66 0.79 -8.36 -6.35
CA LEU A 66 -0.27 -9.34 -6.06
C LEU A 66 -0.17 -9.92 -4.64
N ASN A 67 1.05 -10.18 -4.15
CA ASN A 67 1.25 -10.67 -2.80
C ASN A 67 0.84 -9.63 -1.75
N ARG A 68 1.07 -8.35 -2.04
CA ARG A 68 0.72 -7.26 -1.13
C ARG A 68 -0.79 -6.98 -1.08
N MET A 69 -1.47 -7.07 -2.22
CA MET A 69 -2.91 -6.85 -2.30
C MET A 69 -3.72 -8.01 -1.70
N ALA A 70 -3.06 -9.11 -1.33
CA ALA A 70 -3.69 -10.31 -0.79
C ALA A 70 -4.86 -10.81 -1.67
N PHE A 71 -4.74 -10.63 -3.00
CA PHE A 71 -5.72 -11.17 -3.92
C PHE A 71 -5.56 -12.69 -4.01
N GLU A 72 -6.70 -13.39 -4.00
CA GLU A 72 -6.78 -14.85 -4.06
C GLU A 72 -7.70 -15.29 -5.21
N GLY A 73 -7.48 -16.52 -5.69
CA GLY A 73 -8.28 -17.16 -6.73
C GLY A 73 -8.38 -16.33 -8.02
N GLU A 74 -9.55 -16.34 -8.63
CA GLU A 74 -9.81 -15.71 -9.94
C GLU A 74 -9.48 -14.21 -9.99
N VAL A 75 -9.61 -13.49 -8.86
CA VAL A 75 -9.28 -12.06 -8.80
C VAL A 75 -7.77 -11.85 -8.96
N ARG A 76 -6.96 -12.70 -8.34
CA ARG A 76 -5.50 -12.67 -8.46
C ARG A 76 -5.09 -12.90 -9.91
N ASP A 77 -5.69 -13.90 -10.55
CA ASP A 77 -5.34 -14.31 -11.91
C ASP A 77 -5.72 -13.22 -12.92
N LYS A 78 -6.93 -12.66 -12.84
CA LYS A 78 -7.35 -11.54 -13.70
C LYS A 78 -6.51 -10.29 -13.47
N THR A 79 -6.11 -10.02 -12.23
CA THR A 79 -5.24 -8.88 -11.92
C THR A 79 -3.84 -9.10 -12.48
N ARG A 80 -3.33 -10.33 -12.47
CA ARG A 80 -2.06 -10.68 -13.14
C ARG A 80 -2.16 -10.38 -14.63
N GLU A 81 -3.14 -10.94 -15.32
CA GLU A 81 -3.31 -10.74 -16.78
C GLU A 81 -3.40 -9.26 -17.11
N PHE A 82 -4.22 -8.50 -16.37
CA PHE A 82 -4.33 -7.05 -16.56
C PHE A 82 -2.99 -6.32 -16.39
N LEU A 83 -2.18 -6.70 -15.40
CA LEU A 83 -0.89 -6.07 -15.18
C LEU A 83 0.09 -6.46 -16.30
N GLU A 84 0.13 -7.72 -16.72
CA GLU A 84 0.95 -8.17 -17.86
C GLU A 84 0.60 -7.38 -19.13
N ASP A 85 -0.69 -7.25 -19.45
CA ASP A 85 -1.18 -6.43 -20.57
C ASP A 85 -0.77 -4.95 -20.44
N LEU A 86 -0.81 -4.40 -19.23
CA LEU A 86 -0.42 -3.00 -18.97
C LEU A 86 1.08 -2.78 -19.20
N PHE A 87 1.92 -3.72 -18.78
CA PHE A 87 3.37 -3.66 -18.99
C PHE A 87 3.73 -3.79 -20.47
N ASP A 88 3.00 -4.62 -21.23
CA ASP A 88 3.21 -4.80 -22.67
C ASP A 88 2.67 -3.62 -23.50
N ALA A 89 1.60 -2.97 -23.05
CA ALA A 89 0.95 -1.90 -23.79
C ALA A 89 1.69 -0.55 -23.75
N ASP A 90 2.55 -0.32 -22.75
CA ASP A 90 3.24 0.96 -22.57
C ASP A 90 4.78 0.83 -22.63
N PRO A 91 5.41 1.16 -23.78
CA PRO A 91 6.86 1.17 -23.95
C PRO A 91 7.61 2.10 -22.99
N GLN A 92 6.96 3.12 -22.42
CA GLN A 92 7.59 3.96 -21.39
C GLN A 92 7.75 3.21 -20.08
N ILE A 93 6.84 2.30 -19.75
CA ILE A 93 6.97 1.45 -18.57
C ILE A 93 8.16 0.51 -18.76
N GLU A 94 8.32 -0.09 -19.94
CA GLU A 94 9.50 -0.91 -20.25
C GLU A 94 10.80 -0.16 -20.01
N LYS A 95 10.94 1.02 -20.63
CA LYS A 95 12.13 1.86 -20.47
C LYS A 95 12.39 2.18 -19.00
N THR A 96 11.34 2.61 -18.29
CA THR A 96 11.43 2.96 -16.86
C THR A 96 11.88 1.78 -16.01
N LEU A 97 11.33 0.58 -16.25
CA LEU A 97 11.68 -0.62 -15.50
C LEU A 97 13.13 -1.03 -15.74
N ARG A 98 13.58 -1.00 -17.01
CA ARG A 98 14.95 -1.33 -17.38
C ARG A 98 15.95 -0.40 -16.71
N GLU A 99 15.67 0.90 -16.70
CA GLU A 99 16.50 1.91 -16.02
C GLU A 99 16.51 1.70 -14.49
N ALA A 100 15.33 1.48 -13.89
CA ALA A 100 15.19 1.34 -12.44
C ALA A 100 15.83 0.05 -11.88
N LEU A 101 15.75 -1.04 -12.64
CA LEU A 101 16.23 -2.38 -12.23
C LEU A 101 17.56 -2.77 -12.88
N ARG A 102 18.17 -1.90 -13.69
CA ARG A 102 19.46 -2.12 -14.35
C ARG A 102 19.53 -3.43 -15.15
N ILE A 103 18.43 -3.75 -15.83
CA ILE A 103 18.31 -4.97 -16.64
C ILE A 103 19.27 -4.84 -17.82
N LYS A 104 20.23 -5.76 -17.95
CA LYS A 104 21.18 -5.78 -19.07
C LYS A 104 20.47 -6.29 -20.33
N GLU A 105 20.80 -5.70 -21.48
CA GLU A 105 20.30 -6.12 -22.81
C GLU A 105 20.66 -7.56 -23.16
#